data_AF-A0A2N3HQ08-F1
#
_entry.id   AF-A0A2N3HQ08-F1
#
_cell.length_a   1.000
_cell.length_b   1.000
_cell.length_c   1.000
_cell.angle_alpha   90.00
_cell.angle_beta   90.00
_cell.angle_gamma   90.00
#
_symmetry.space_group_name_H-M   'P 1'
#
loop_
_entity.id
_entity.type
_entity.pdbx_description
1 polymer ?
#
loop_
_entity_poly.entity_id
_entity_poly.type
_entity_poly.pdbx_seq_one_letter_code
_entity_poly.pdbx_strand_id
1 'polypeptide(L)'
;MKIMKIKQFIYGIAMTGLIVSCVSQSDYDKVLAENEKLKLELEDCQHGAEKLIANVEKAYSEKNYSFARENIDLLANKHPESPKNKDFEILLKSIEKAELIEKKKKEAEEKERIRLENLNNTGMWSVRYYVDEFGEKTNQGYISNSLSIKGSFSNTATQDSRLNVDFLISNSSKISFQLYEYAGNNPVKAYSSESYRVLIQDKDGNRHKLTATNYSDRLSFDKTSSRKVHGILMKGGTIKFKVVEIDTPTTEYDFTIQKADWYDNAYKKLKES
;
A
#
# COMPACT_ATOMS: atom_id res chain seq x y z
N MET A 1 43.57 -4.11 102.15
CA MET A 1 44.64 -4.57 101.24
C MET A 1 44.05 -4.72 99.85
N LYS A 2 44.48 -3.85 98.92
CA LYS A 2 44.54 -4.01 97.45
C LYS A 2 43.23 -4.29 96.67
N ILE A 3 42.95 -3.73 95.50
CA ILE A 3 43.64 -2.78 94.63
C ILE A 3 42.60 -2.22 93.62
N MET A 4 42.82 -0.97 93.26
CA MET A 4 42.17 -0.13 92.25
C MET A 4 42.56 -0.51 90.80
N LYS A 5 41.70 -0.17 89.82
CA LYS A 5 41.96 0.33 88.43
C LYS A 5 41.10 -0.39 87.37
N ILE A 6 40.15 0.22 86.63
CA ILE A 6 40.13 1.42 85.74
C ILE A 6 40.36 1.06 84.24
N LYS A 7 39.45 1.61 83.39
CA LYS A 7 39.43 1.81 81.90
C LYS A 7 38.68 0.74 81.07
N GLN A 8 37.84 1.03 80.06
CA GLN A 8 37.45 2.26 79.33
C GLN A 8 36.26 1.88 78.40
N PHE A 9 35.13 2.62 78.40
CA PHE A 9 34.72 3.61 77.38
C PHE A 9 33.56 3.10 76.48
N ILE A 10 32.38 3.73 76.59
CA ILE A 10 31.63 4.40 75.50
C ILE A 10 30.40 5.07 76.13
N TYR A 11 30.40 6.40 76.03
CA TYR A 11 29.32 7.41 75.99
C TYR A 11 27.86 6.90 76.02
N GLY A 12 26.87 7.58 76.61
CA GLY A 12 26.81 8.94 77.13
C GLY A 12 25.33 9.38 77.21
N ILE A 13 24.96 10.09 78.28
CA ILE A 13 23.86 11.07 78.38
C ILE A 13 22.47 10.57 77.90
N ALA A 14 21.73 9.94 78.82
CA ALA A 14 20.27 9.83 78.73
C ALA A 14 19.61 10.96 79.54
N MET A 15 19.68 12.19 79.03
CA MET A 15 18.82 13.29 79.46
C MET A 15 18.73 14.30 78.32
N THR A 16 17.51 14.81 78.06
CA THR A 16 17.14 15.89 77.11
C THR A 16 17.23 15.51 75.62
N GLY A 17 16.19 15.62 74.81
CA GLY A 17 14.83 16.08 75.03
C GLY A 17 13.92 15.62 73.89
N LEU A 18 12.71 15.21 74.25
CA LEU A 18 11.56 15.27 73.35
C LEU A 18 11.26 16.75 73.09
N ILE A 19 12.06 17.40 72.23
CA ILE A 19 11.60 18.58 71.53
C ILE A 19 10.77 18.04 70.38
N VAL A 20 9.53 17.65 70.70
CA VAL A 20 8.46 17.83 69.72
C VAL A 20 8.53 19.32 69.43
N SER A 21 9.03 19.69 68.25
CA SER A 21 8.88 21.03 67.74
C SER A 21 7.37 21.26 67.65
N CYS A 22 6.79 21.82 68.72
CA CYS A 22 5.44 22.34 68.72
C CYS A 22 5.47 23.53 67.77
N VAL A 23 5.42 23.26 66.47
CA VAL A 23 4.97 24.24 65.49
C VAL A 23 3.59 24.63 66.01
N SER A 24 3.42 25.92 66.34
CA SER A 24 2.14 26.38 66.83
C SER A 24 1.10 26.07 65.76
N GLN A 25 -0.13 25.72 66.15
CA GLN A 25 -1.21 25.44 65.18
C GLN A 25 -1.33 26.58 64.15
N SER A 26 -1.13 27.83 64.60
CA SER A 26 -1.04 29.03 63.77
C SER A 26 0.05 28.95 62.69
N ASP A 27 1.25 28.46 63.02
CA ASP A 27 2.36 28.36 62.06
C ASP A 27 2.14 27.21 61.07
N TYR A 28 1.53 26.11 61.50
CA TYR A 28 1.10 25.02 60.62
C TYR A 28 0.02 25.50 59.63
N ASP A 29 -1.01 26.20 60.13
CA ASP A 29 -2.10 26.74 59.33
C ASP A 29 -1.58 27.78 58.31
N LYS A 30 -0.58 28.60 58.69
CA LYS A 30 0.10 29.53 57.76
C LYS A 30 0.85 28.80 56.64
N VAL A 31 1.64 27.78 56.97
CA VAL A 31 2.40 27.01 55.96
C VAL A 31 1.46 26.24 55.04
N LEU A 32 0.31 25.77 55.54
CA LEU A 32 -0.72 25.13 54.73
C LEU A 32 -1.33 26.13 53.74
N ALA A 33 -1.73 27.32 54.22
CA ALA A 33 -2.27 28.38 53.38
C ALA A 33 -1.25 28.87 52.34
N GLU A 34 0.02 29.00 52.71
CA GLU A 34 1.10 29.38 51.80
C GLU A 34 1.36 28.30 50.74
N ASN A 35 1.34 27.01 51.11
CA ASN A 35 1.43 25.91 50.14
C ASN A 35 0.25 25.85 49.18
N GLU A 36 -0.97 26.11 49.65
CA GLU A 36 -2.15 26.21 48.77
C GLU A 36 -2.03 27.39 47.81
N LYS A 37 -1.55 28.54 48.30
CA LYS A 37 -1.29 29.71 47.46
C LYS A 37 -0.20 29.44 46.42
N LEU A 38 0.92 28.83 46.80
CA LEU A 38 2.00 28.47 45.88
C LEU A 38 1.56 27.46 44.83
N LYS A 39 0.67 26.52 45.17
CA LYS A 39 0.08 25.59 44.18
C LYS A 39 -0.77 26.32 43.16
N LEU A 40 -1.57 27.29 43.60
CA LEU A 40 -2.36 28.14 42.70
C LEU A 40 -1.48 29.00 41.79
N GLU A 41 -0.44 29.63 42.35
CA GLU A 41 0.52 30.43 41.57
C GLU A 41 1.31 29.56 40.56
N LEU A 42 1.65 28.31 40.93
CA LEU A 42 2.30 27.36 40.03
C LEU A 42 1.37 26.92 38.90
N GLU A 43 0.10 26.65 39.22
CA GLU A 43 -0.92 26.27 38.24
C GLU A 43 -1.19 27.41 37.25
N ASP A 44 -1.30 28.65 37.72
CA ASP A 44 -1.45 29.84 36.87
C ASP A 44 -0.19 30.11 36.03
N CYS A 45 1.01 29.89 36.58
CA CYS A 45 2.25 30.00 35.82
C CYS A 45 2.38 28.94 34.71
N GLN A 46 1.87 27.73 34.94
CA GLN A 46 1.94 26.63 33.98
C GLN A 46 0.82 26.65 32.94
N HIS A 47 -0.40 26.99 33.38
CA HIS A 47 -1.62 26.88 32.59
C HIS A 47 -2.38 28.19 32.45
N GLY A 48 -1.80 29.34 32.80
CA GLY A 48 -2.42 30.64 32.62
C GLY A 48 -2.89 30.85 31.18
N ALA A 49 -4.09 31.42 31.02
CA ALA A 49 -4.78 31.50 29.73
C ALA A 49 -3.91 32.15 28.64
N GLU A 50 -3.22 33.26 28.95
CA GLU A 50 -2.34 33.96 28.00
C GLU A 50 -1.19 33.08 27.49
N LYS A 51 -0.60 32.28 28.38
CA LYS A 51 0.51 31.38 28.03
C LYS A 51 0.02 30.25 27.12
N LEU A 52 -1.13 29.66 27.43
CA LEU A 52 -1.73 28.63 26.58
C LEU A 52 -2.08 29.21 25.19
N ILE A 53 -2.66 30.41 25.12
CA ILE A 53 -2.94 31.11 23.86
C ILE A 53 -1.65 31.31 23.06
N ALA A 54 -0.60 31.85 23.68
CA ALA A 54 0.69 32.08 23.02
C ALA A 54 1.32 30.77 22.52
N ASN A 55 1.23 29.68 23.29
CA ASN A 55 1.69 28.36 22.86
C ASN A 55 0.93 27.86 21.64
N VAL A 56 -0.39 28.00 21.60
CA VAL A 56 -1.22 27.59 20.45
C VAL A 56 -0.81 28.37 19.20
N GLU A 57 -0.71 29.70 19.30
CA GLU A 57 -0.36 30.56 18.17
C GLU A 57 1.04 30.24 17.63
N LYS A 58 2.01 30.06 18.53
CA LYS A 58 3.37 29.65 18.16
C LYS A 58 3.38 28.28 17.50
N ALA A 59 2.77 27.28 18.14
CA ALA A 59 2.74 25.90 17.65
C ALA A 59 2.08 25.81 16.27
N TYR A 60 0.99 26.55 16.05
CA TYR A 60 0.33 26.62 14.76
C TYR A 60 1.23 27.25 13.69
N SER A 61 1.96 28.33 14.02
CA SER A 61 2.91 28.98 13.10
C SER A 61 4.07 28.06 12.70
N GLU A 62 4.51 27.21 13.63
CA GLU A 62 5.55 26.20 13.45
C GLU A 62 5.02 24.89 12.82
N LYS A 63 3.71 24.81 12.53
CA LYS A 63 3.00 23.60 12.07
C LYS A 63 3.13 22.41 13.03
N ASN A 64 3.40 22.66 14.31
CA ASN A 64 3.35 21.68 15.37
C ASN A 64 1.89 21.48 15.85
N TYR A 65 1.10 20.88 14.97
CA TYR A 65 -0.34 20.72 15.16
C TYR A 65 -0.74 19.82 16.34
N SER A 66 0.13 18.88 16.73
CA SER A 66 -0.09 18.06 17.92
C SER A 66 -0.03 18.92 19.19
N PHE A 67 1.01 19.74 19.31
CA PHE A 67 1.18 20.62 20.47
C PHE A 67 0.15 21.75 20.52
N ALA A 68 -0.27 22.26 19.34
CA ALA A 68 -1.37 23.22 19.25
C ALA A 68 -2.67 22.62 19.81
N ARG A 69 -3.02 21.39 19.42
CA ARG A 69 -4.23 20.69 19.93
C ARG A 69 -4.20 20.51 21.44
N GLU A 70 -3.08 20.02 21.96
CA GLU A 70 -2.91 19.81 23.40
C GLU A 70 -3.14 21.11 24.19
N ASN A 71 -2.58 22.24 23.73
CA ASN A 71 -2.77 23.52 24.41
C ASN A 71 -4.19 24.10 24.23
N ILE A 72 -4.87 23.85 23.09
CA ILE A 72 -6.28 24.21 22.89
C ILE A 72 -7.17 23.44 23.87
N ASP A 73 -6.94 22.13 24.01
CA ASP A 73 -7.70 21.28 24.93
C ASP A 73 -7.45 21.69 26.39
N LEU A 74 -6.21 22.01 26.75
CA LEU A 74 -5.87 22.52 28.08
C LEU A 74 -6.57 23.86 28.36
N LEU A 75 -6.61 24.79 27.40
CA LEU A 75 -7.28 26.08 27.55
C LEU A 75 -8.80 25.89 27.74
N ALA A 76 -9.42 25.06 26.92
CA ALA A 76 -10.87 24.80 27.02
C ALA A 76 -11.25 24.16 28.36
N ASN A 77 -10.38 23.31 28.92
CA ASN A 77 -10.61 22.64 30.20
C ASN A 77 -10.33 23.54 31.42
N LYS A 78 -9.27 24.36 31.38
CA LYS A 78 -8.81 25.18 32.52
C LYS A 78 -9.41 26.59 32.54
N HIS A 79 -9.72 27.14 31.37
CA HIS A 79 -10.26 28.50 31.17
C HIS A 79 -11.44 28.46 30.18
N PRO A 80 -12.55 27.77 30.52
CA PRO A 80 -13.70 27.61 29.63
C PRO A 80 -14.34 28.95 29.22
N GLU A 81 -14.24 29.98 30.06
CA GLU A 81 -14.72 31.35 29.83
C GLU A 81 -13.85 32.17 28.86
N SER A 82 -12.67 31.66 28.49
CA SER A 82 -11.77 32.37 27.58
C SER A 82 -12.45 32.67 26.24
N PRO A 83 -12.45 33.94 25.78
CA PRO A 83 -13.08 34.32 24.52
C PRO A 83 -12.40 33.64 23.31
N LYS A 84 -11.13 33.24 23.46
CA LYS A 84 -10.33 32.57 22.42
C LYS A 84 -10.77 31.14 22.13
N ASN A 85 -11.54 30.50 23.01
CA ASN A 85 -12.00 29.12 22.78
C ASN A 85 -12.80 28.98 21.47
N LYS A 86 -13.60 30.00 21.10
CA LYS A 86 -14.32 30.02 19.81
C LYS A 86 -13.39 30.10 18.61
N ASP A 87 -12.37 30.94 18.69
CA ASP A 87 -11.38 31.09 17.62
C ASP A 87 -10.57 29.80 17.44
N PHE A 88 -10.21 29.15 18.54
CA PHE A 88 -9.46 27.90 18.52
C PHE A 88 -10.29 26.70 18.08
N GLU A 89 -11.60 26.69 18.28
CA GLU A 89 -12.48 25.68 17.65
C GLU A 89 -12.41 25.75 16.10
N ILE A 90 -12.35 26.98 15.55
CA ILE A 90 -12.16 27.19 14.11
C ILE A 90 -10.75 26.77 13.68
N LEU A 91 -9.75 27.07 14.50
CA LEU A 91 -8.36 26.67 14.26
C LEU A 91 -8.19 25.15 14.25
N LEU A 92 -8.90 24.41 15.12
CA LEU A 92 -8.88 22.94 15.09
C LEU A 92 -9.35 22.39 13.75
N LYS A 93 -10.43 22.94 13.19
CA LYS A 93 -10.94 22.54 11.86
C LYS A 93 -9.94 22.86 10.75
N SER A 94 -9.20 23.97 10.85
CA SER A 94 -8.16 24.30 9.87
C SER A 94 -6.94 23.39 9.99
N ILE A 95 -6.53 23.05 11.21
CA ILE A 95 -5.47 22.06 11.50
C ILE A 95 -5.82 20.70 10.88
N GLU A 96 -7.03 20.18 11.16
CA GLU A 96 -7.48 18.89 10.60
C GLU A 96 -7.43 18.88 9.07
N LYS A 97 -7.88 19.96 8.43
CA LYS A 97 -7.83 20.10 6.98
C LYS A 97 -6.40 20.13 6.46
N ALA A 98 -5.49 20.86 7.13
CA ALA A 98 -4.09 20.95 6.74
C ALA A 98 -3.39 19.59 6.81
N GLU A 99 -3.64 18.82 7.88
CA GLU A 99 -3.08 17.48 8.04
C GLU A 99 -3.63 16.48 7.03
N LEU A 100 -4.92 16.56 6.69
CA LEU A 100 -5.50 15.74 5.65
C LEU A 100 -4.86 16.02 4.29
N ILE A 101 -4.58 17.30 3.99
CA ILE A 101 -3.88 17.70 2.76
C ILE A 101 -2.45 17.15 2.76
N GLU A 102 -1.71 17.32 3.85
CA GLU A 102 -0.33 16.83 3.97
C GLU A 102 -0.25 15.30 3.88
N LYS A 103 -1.19 14.58 4.52
CA LYS A 103 -1.30 13.13 4.40
C LYS A 103 -1.55 12.69 2.96
N LYS A 104 -2.51 13.31 2.27
CA LYS A 104 -2.80 13.02 0.85
C LYS A 104 -1.60 13.30 -0.04
N LYS A 105 -0.85 14.37 0.25
CA LYS A 105 0.37 14.73 -0.46
C LYS A 105 1.44 13.64 -0.28
N LYS A 106 1.73 13.24 0.96
CA LYS A 106 2.68 12.15 1.26
C LYS A 106 2.26 10.82 0.62
N GLU A 107 0.98 10.48 0.65
CA GLU A 107 0.45 9.28 -0.02
C GLU A 107 0.61 9.34 -1.54
N ALA A 108 0.42 10.52 -2.15
CA ALA A 108 0.62 10.71 -3.57
C ALA A 108 2.10 10.64 -3.97
N GLU A 109 2.98 11.27 -3.20
CA GLU A 109 4.44 11.22 -3.39
C GLU A 109 4.97 9.79 -3.25
N GLU A 110 4.49 9.05 -2.26
CA GLU A 110 4.85 7.64 -2.06
C GLU A 110 4.38 6.76 -3.22
N LYS A 111 3.13 6.95 -3.67
CA LYS A 111 2.60 6.26 -4.86
C LYS A 111 3.44 6.55 -6.10
N GLU A 112 3.85 7.80 -6.29
CA GLU A 112 4.68 8.20 -7.43
C GLU A 112 6.10 7.62 -7.33
N ARG A 113 6.69 7.59 -6.14
CA ARG A 113 7.99 6.95 -5.92
C ARG A 113 7.95 5.47 -6.28
N ILE A 114 6.96 4.73 -5.76
CA ILE A 114 6.77 3.31 -6.07
C ILE A 114 6.54 3.12 -7.58
N ARG A 115 5.78 4.02 -8.23
CA ARG A 115 5.57 4.00 -9.68
C ARG A 115 6.88 4.14 -10.46
N LEU A 116 7.73 5.09 -10.07
CA LEU A 116 9.02 5.34 -10.73
C LEU A 116 10.00 4.18 -10.53
N GLU A 117 10.08 3.63 -9.31
CA GLU A 117 10.93 2.48 -9.00
C GLU A 117 10.55 1.25 -9.84
N ASN A 118 9.26 1.06 -10.09
CA ASN A 118 8.75 -0.07 -10.85
C ASN A 118 8.55 0.21 -12.34
N LEU A 119 8.92 1.38 -12.87
CA LEU A 119 8.61 1.77 -14.24
C LEU A 119 9.14 0.79 -15.29
N ASN A 120 10.33 0.24 -15.05
CA ASN A 120 10.98 -0.73 -15.94
C ASN A 120 10.59 -2.18 -15.66
N ASN A 121 9.87 -2.45 -14.57
CA ASN A 121 9.41 -3.79 -14.25
C ASN A 121 8.24 -4.15 -15.16
N THR A 122 8.42 -5.19 -15.97
CA THR A 122 7.40 -5.70 -16.89
C THR A 122 6.94 -7.11 -16.52
N GLY A 123 7.38 -7.63 -15.37
CA GLY A 123 6.99 -8.94 -14.89
C GLY A 123 7.35 -10.05 -15.89
N MET A 124 6.35 -10.85 -16.26
CA MET A 124 6.50 -11.91 -17.26
C MET A 124 6.36 -11.42 -18.71
N TRP A 125 6.14 -10.12 -18.92
CA TRP A 125 5.87 -9.54 -20.24
C TRP A 125 7.15 -9.00 -20.86
N SER A 126 7.23 -9.03 -22.18
CA SER A 126 8.35 -8.51 -22.94
C SER A 126 7.85 -7.86 -24.21
N VAL A 127 8.35 -6.66 -24.48
CA VAL A 127 8.14 -5.98 -25.76
C VAL A 127 9.11 -6.57 -26.77
N ARG A 128 8.57 -7.18 -27.82
CA ARG A 128 9.27 -7.79 -28.94
C ARG A 128 8.86 -7.09 -30.22
N TYR A 129 9.52 -7.43 -31.32
CA TYR A 129 9.26 -6.85 -32.63
C TYR A 129 9.09 -7.95 -33.66
N TYR A 130 8.19 -7.76 -34.61
CA TYR A 130 8.07 -8.64 -35.75
C TYR A 130 9.34 -8.55 -36.60
N VAL A 131 9.66 -9.64 -37.29
CA VAL A 131 10.75 -9.70 -38.25
C VAL A 131 10.18 -9.75 -39.66
N ASP A 132 10.94 -9.25 -40.63
CA ASP A 132 10.61 -9.39 -42.05
C ASP A 132 11.00 -10.77 -42.60
N GLU A 133 10.88 -10.92 -43.92
CA GLU A 133 11.17 -12.18 -44.63
C GLU A 133 12.65 -12.60 -44.54
N PHE A 134 13.55 -11.68 -44.18
CA PHE A 134 14.98 -11.91 -44.00
C PHE A 134 15.36 -12.13 -42.52
N GLY A 135 14.38 -12.07 -41.62
CA GLY A 135 14.60 -12.18 -40.18
C GLY A 135 15.08 -10.87 -39.55
N GLU A 136 15.03 -9.75 -40.28
CA GLU A 136 15.43 -8.45 -39.76
C GLU A 136 14.30 -7.82 -38.93
N LYS A 137 14.67 -7.19 -37.81
CA LYS A 137 13.72 -6.56 -36.91
C LYS A 137 12.99 -5.40 -37.60
N THR A 138 11.66 -5.45 -37.59
CA THR A 138 10.79 -4.35 -38.03
C THR A 138 10.48 -3.35 -36.92
N ASN A 139 9.86 -2.23 -37.27
CA ASN A 139 9.32 -1.25 -36.31
C ASN A 139 7.96 -1.67 -35.71
N GLN A 140 7.43 -2.83 -36.07
CA GLN A 140 6.14 -3.30 -35.56
C GLN A 140 6.35 -4.08 -34.26
N GLY A 141 6.11 -3.43 -33.13
CA GLY A 141 6.20 -4.04 -31.81
C GLY A 141 4.98 -4.88 -31.42
N TYR A 142 5.19 -5.81 -30.48
CA TYR A 142 4.12 -6.52 -29.77
C TYR A 142 4.59 -6.92 -28.38
N ILE A 143 3.65 -7.11 -27.45
CA ILE A 143 3.92 -7.70 -26.14
C ILE A 143 3.70 -9.20 -26.23
N SER A 144 4.63 -9.94 -25.66
CA SER A 144 4.57 -11.38 -25.48
C SER A 144 5.05 -11.75 -24.08
N ASN A 145 4.82 -12.98 -23.66
CA ASN A 145 5.42 -13.54 -22.47
C ASN A 145 6.94 -13.78 -22.68
N SER A 146 7.72 -13.62 -21.62
CA SER A 146 9.18 -13.86 -21.64
C SER A 146 9.49 -15.35 -21.78
N LEU A 147 8.67 -16.20 -21.15
CA LEU A 147 8.71 -17.66 -21.20
C LEU A 147 7.31 -18.18 -21.55
N SER A 148 7.23 -19.28 -22.30
CA SER A 148 5.95 -19.88 -22.67
C SER A 148 5.10 -20.24 -21.45
N ILE A 149 3.82 -19.90 -21.52
CA ILE A 149 2.85 -20.26 -20.49
C ILE A 149 2.54 -21.74 -20.66
N LYS A 150 2.66 -22.50 -19.57
CA LYS A 150 2.41 -23.93 -19.57
C LYS A 150 0.94 -24.23 -19.31
N GLY A 151 0.44 -25.25 -19.98
CA GLY A 151 -0.92 -25.75 -19.81
C GLY A 151 -1.05 -27.22 -20.23
N SER A 152 -2.28 -27.64 -20.47
CA SER A 152 -2.61 -28.93 -21.05
C SER A 152 -3.59 -28.78 -22.22
N PHE A 153 -3.63 -29.80 -23.07
CA PHE A 153 -4.67 -29.93 -24.09
C PHE A 153 -5.10 -31.39 -24.22
N SER A 154 -6.34 -31.56 -24.69
CA SER A 154 -6.95 -32.87 -24.96
C SER A 154 -7.61 -32.84 -26.32
N ASN A 155 -7.46 -33.90 -27.09
CA ASN A 155 -8.12 -34.10 -28.38
C ASN A 155 -8.52 -35.57 -28.58
N THR A 156 -8.88 -35.96 -29.80
CA THR A 156 -9.26 -37.35 -30.09
C THR A 156 -8.11 -38.36 -29.94
N ALA A 157 -6.86 -37.92 -29.97
CA ALA A 157 -5.67 -38.76 -29.92
C ALA A 157 -5.01 -38.80 -28.53
N THR A 158 -5.21 -37.78 -27.71
CA THR A 158 -4.52 -37.67 -26.41
C THR A 158 -5.34 -36.92 -25.36
N GLN A 159 -5.00 -37.15 -24.09
CA GLN A 159 -5.58 -36.46 -22.93
C GLN A 159 -4.48 -35.79 -22.11
N ASP A 160 -4.75 -34.58 -21.62
CA ASP A 160 -3.90 -33.79 -20.74
C ASP A 160 -2.43 -33.68 -21.18
N SER A 161 -2.21 -33.66 -22.50
CA SER A 161 -0.87 -33.52 -23.06
C SER A 161 -0.36 -32.11 -22.89
N ARG A 162 0.97 -31.97 -22.86
CA ARG A 162 1.63 -30.69 -22.58
C ARG A 162 1.28 -29.64 -23.62
N LEU A 163 0.99 -28.43 -23.16
CA LEU A 163 0.75 -27.25 -23.98
C LEU A 163 1.71 -26.13 -23.59
N ASN A 164 2.28 -25.45 -24.59
CA ASN A 164 2.89 -24.14 -24.44
C ASN A 164 2.00 -23.08 -25.12
N VAL A 165 1.96 -21.89 -24.54
CA VAL A 165 1.16 -20.76 -25.06
C VAL A 165 1.99 -19.49 -25.07
N ASP A 166 1.98 -18.80 -26.21
CA ASP A 166 2.63 -17.49 -26.36
C ASP A 166 1.62 -16.43 -26.80
N PHE A 167 1.59 -15.30 -26.10
CA PHE A 167 0.74 -14.15 -26.44
C PHE A 167 1.41 -13.25 -27.48
N LEU A 168 0.59 -12.67 -28.35
CA LEU A 168 0.99 -11.67 -29.34
C LEU A 168 0.00 -10.52 -29.27
N ILE A 169 0.40 -9.46 -28.56
CA ILE A 169 -0.45 -8.31 -28.24
C ILE A 169 0.14 -7.07 -28.92
N SER A 170 -0.40 -6.71 -30.07
CA SER A 170 0.06 -5.53 -30.82
C SER A 170 -0.54 -4.22 -30.31
N ASN A 171 -1.76 -4.27 -29.77
CA ASN A 171 -2.39 -3.14 -29.05
C ASN A 171 -3.65 -3.63 -28.31
N SER A 172 -4.34 -2.72 -27.61
CA SER A 172 -5.58 -3.04 -26.86
C SER A 172 -6.72 -3.63 -27.69
N SER A 173 -6.67 -3.52 -29.01
CA SER A 173 -7.70 -3.97 -29.95
C SER A 173 -7.22 -5.09 -30.88
N LYS A 174 -5.98 -5.56 -30.71
CA LYS A 174 -5.37 -6.65 -31.50
C LYS A 174 -4.57 -7.56 -30.57
N ILE A 175 -5.26 -8.55 -30.02
CA ILE A 175 -4.70 -9.59 -29.16
C ILE A 175 -4.88 -10.94 -29.84
N SER A 176 -3.81 -11.71 -29.86
CA SER A 176 -3.79 -13.09 -30.31
C SER A 176 -2.89 -13.93 -29.41
N PHE A 177 -3.00 -15.24 -29.51
CA PHE A 177 -2.07 -16.17 -28.88
C PHE A 177 -1.86 -17.40 -29.76
N GLN A 178 -0.68 -18.00 -29.64
CA GLN A 178 -0.28 -19.24 -30.29
C GLN A 178 -0.36 -20.38 -29.28
N LEU A 179 -0.81 -21.53 -29.77
CA LEU A 179 -0.91 -22.77 -29.01
C LEU A 179 0.09 -23.76 -29.60
N TYR A 180 0.89 -24.40 -28.75
CA TYR A 180 1.92 -25.36 -29.14
C TYR A 180 1.66 -26.69 -28.45
N GLU A 181 0.99 -27.59 -29.17
CA GLU A 181 0.73 -28.95 -28.71
C GLU A 181 2.03 -29.72 -28.47
N TYR A 182 1.96 -30.65 -27.51
CA TYR A 182 3.08 -31.46 -27.01
C TYR A 182 4.27 -30.62 -26.53
N ALA A 183 4.05 -29.34 -26.18
CA ALA A 183 5.09 -28.35 -25.91
C ALA A 183 6.16 -28.26 -27.02
N GLY A 184 5.74 -28.47 -28.28
CA GLY A 184 6.60 -28.38 -29.45
C GLY A 184 6.88 -26.94 -29.90
N ASN A 185 7.48 -26.81 -31.08
CA ASN A 185 7.86 -25.51 -31.67
C ASN A 185 6.96 -25.09 -32.84
N ASN A 186 6.01 -25.95 -33.24
CA ASN A 186 5.06 -25.66 -34.31
C ASN A 186 3.73 -25.23 -33.70
N PRO A 187 3.22 -24.03 -33.98
CA PRO A 187 1.92 -23.62 -33.49
C PRO A 187 0.81 -24.39 -34.19
N VAL A 188 -0.34 -24.53 -33.51
CA VAL A 188 -1.58 -25.08 -34.09
C VAL A 188 -1.98 -24.25 -35.31
N LYS A 189 -2.09 -24.93 -36.46
CA LYS A 189 -2.41 -24.30 -37.74
C LYS A 189 -3.85 -24.56 -38.15
N ALA A 190 -4.43 -23.58 -38.82
CA ALA A 190 -5.74 -23.64 -39.44
C ALA A 190 -5.58 -23.55 -40.96
N TYR A 191 -6.12 -24.54 -41.68
CA TYR A 191 -6.15 -24.54 -43.15
C TYR A 191 -7.32 -23.71 -43.72
N SER A 192 -8.33 -23.48 -42.88
CA SER A 192 -9.46 -22.60 -43.12
C SER A 192 -9.80 -21.88 -41.82
N SER A 193 -10.61 -20.81 -41.86
CA SER A 193 -10.97 -20.06 -40.66
C SER A 193 -11.69 -20.96 -39.63
N GLU A 194 -11.03 -21.24 -38.50
CA GLU A 194 -11.59 -22.05 -37.41
C GLU A 194 -11.94 -21.18 -36.21
N SER A 195 -13.13 -21.38 -35.64
CA SER A 195 -13.61 -20.57 -34.50
C SER A 195 -13.50 -21.33 -33.18
N TYR A 196 -13.06 -20.61 -32.14
CA TYR A 196 -12.85 -21.13 -30.80
C TYR A 196 -13.61 -20.31 -29.78
N ARG A 197 -14.26 -20.98 -28.84
CA ARG A 197 -14.81 -20.38 -27.63
C ARG A 197 -13.69 -20.26 -26.59
N VAL A 198 -13.50 -19.06 -26.07
CA VAL A 198 -12.51 -18.79 -25.02
C VAL A 198 -13.23 -18.38 -23.74
N LEU A 199 -13.12 -19.21 -22.72
CA LEU A 199 -13.57 -18.93 -21.36
C LEU A 199 -12.41 -18.38 -20.56
N ILE A 200 -12.59 -17.23 -19.93
CA ILE A 200 -11.56 -16.56 -19.13
C ILE A 200 -12.11 -16.32 -17.73
N GLN A 201 -11.36 -16.71 -16.70
CA GLN A 201 -11.62 -16.29 -15.32
C GLN A 201 -10.56 -15.25 -14.92
N ASP A 202 -11.00 -14.04 -14.55
CA ASP A 202 -10.11 -12.98 -14.07
C ASP A 202 -9.73 -13.17 -12.59
N LYS A 203 -8.80 -12.34 -12.09
CA LYS A 203 -8.30 -12.39 -10.71
C LYS A 203 -9.38 -12.21 -9.65
N ASP A 204 -10.49 -11.56 -9.99
CA ASP A 204 -11.61 -11.28 -9.09
C ASP A 204 -12.64 -12.43 -9.14
N GLY A 205 -12.38 -13.48 -9.94
CA GLY A 205 -13.24 -14.64 -10.11
C GLY A 205 -14.31 -14.47 -11.19
N ASN A 206 -14.41 -13.30 -11.84
CA ASN A 206 -15.40 -13.06 -12.90
C ASN A 206 -15.09 -13.90 -14.13
N ARG A 207 -16.13 -14.49 -14.71
CA ARG A 207 -16.02 -15.35 -15.89
C ARG A 207 -16.50 -14.62 -17.14
N HIS A 208 -15.68 -14.68 -18.18
CA HIS A 208 -15.93 -14.06 -19.47
C HIS A 208 -15.99 -15.15 -20.53
N LYS A 209 -16.98 -15.07 -21.42
CA LYS A 209 -17.12 -15.96 -22.58
C LYS A 209 -16.89 -15.13 -23.84
N LEU A 210 -15.81 -15.42 -24.54
CA LEU A 210 -15.35 -14.73 -25.74
C LEU A 210 -15.19 -15.72 -26.89
N THR A 211 -14.88 -15.19 -28.07
CA THR A 211 -14.55 -15.98 -29.27
C THR A 211 -13.20 -15.51 -29.82
N ALA A 212 -12.39 -16.45 -30.29
CA ALA A 212 -11.19 -16.19 -31.06
C ALA A 212 -11.23 -17.03 -32.35
N THR A 213 -10.61 -16.55 -33.40
CA THR A 213 -10.58 -17.22 -34.70
C THR A 213 -9.14 -17.50 -35.09
N ASN A 214 -8.84 -18.74 -35.48
CA ASN A 214 -7.56 -19.09 -36.08
C ASN A 214 -7.67 -18.97 -37.60
N TYR A 215 -6.92 -18.02 -38.16
CA TYR A 215 -6.85 -17.80 -39.61
C TYR A 215 -5.62 -18.45 -40.25
N SER A 216 -4.63 -18.84 -39.45
CA SER A 216 -3.37 -19.39 -39.93
C SER A 216 -2.65 -20.10 -38.78
N ASP A 217 -1.90 -19.37 -37.95
CA ASP A 217 -0.98 -19.93 -36.95
C ASP A 217 -1.25 -19.44 -35.52
N ARG A 218 -2.37 -18.72 -35.31
CA ARG A 218 -2.68 -18.05 -34.04
C ARG A 218 -4.18 -17.80 -33.90
N LEU A 219 -4.67 -17.94 -32.68
CA LEU A 219 -6.03 -17.59 -32.32
C LEU A 219 -6.09 -16.08 -32.06
N SER A 220 -6.86 -15.37 -32.89
CA SER A 220 -7.01 -13.91 -32.83
C SER A 220 -8.38 -13.54 -32.29
N PHE A 221 -8.41 -12.70 -31.27
CA PHE A 221 -9.66 -12.10 -30.79
C PHE A 221 -10.11 -10.99 -31.74
N ASP A 222 -11.43 -10.85 -31.91
CA ASP A 222 -11.98 -9.67 -32.56
C ASP A 222 -11.67 -8.38 -31.75
N LYS A 223 -12.00 -7.22 -32.32
CA LYS A 223 -11.71 -5.91 -31.69
C LYS A 223 -12.35 -5.79 -30.30
N THR A 224 -13.58 -6.25 -30.15
CA THR A 224 -14.34 -6.12 -28.90
C THR A 224 -13.80 -7.05 -27.82
N SER A 225 -13.53 -8.31 -28.17
CA SER A 225 -12.96 -9.31 -27.26
C SER A 225 -11.52 -8.96 -26.90
N SER A 226 -10.72 -8.46 -27.85
CA SER A 226 -9.36 -7.95 -27.58
C SER A 226 -9.38 -6.88 -26.49
N ARG A 227 -10.32 -5.95 -26.52
CA ARG A 227 -10.44 -4.90 -25.49
C ARG A 227 -10.83 -5.46 -24.13
N LYS A 228 -11.68 -6.50 -24.09
CA LYS A 228 -12.01 -7.20 -22.85
C LYS A 228 -10.78 -7.92 -22.27
N VAL A 229 -10.06 -8.68 -23.10
CA VAL A 229 -8.82 -9.35 -22.70
C VAL A 229 -7.78 -8.35 -22.22
N HIS A 230 -7.59 -7.24 -22.95
CA HIS A 230 -6.73 -6.13 -22.53
C HIS A 230 -7.10 -5.62 -21.13
N GLY A 231 -8.39 -5.36 -20.87
CA GLY A 231 -8.86 -4.94 -19.55
C GLY A 231 -8.58 -5.97 -18.45
N ILE A 232 -8.70 -7.26 -18.75
CA ILE A 232 -8.38 -8.34 -17.81
C ILE A 232 -6.87 -8.36 -17.52
N LEU A 233 -6.01 -8.23 -18.53
CA LEU A 233 -4.55 -8.20 -18.36
C LEU A 233 -4.09 -6.95 -17.58
N MET A 234 -4.72 -5.79 -17.80
CA MET A 234 -4.44 -4.56 -17.04
C MET A 234 -4.73 -4.69 -15.54
N LYS A 235 -5.63 -5.59 -15.14
CA LYS A 235 -5.90 -5.87 -13.72
C LYS A 235 -4.81 -6.71 -13.05
N GLY A 236 -3.98 -7.44 -13.81
CA GLY A 236 -2.95 -8.33 -13.29
C GLY A 236 -3.50 -9.59 -12.59
N GLY A 237 -2.71 -10.17 -11.69
CA GLY A 237 -3.07 -11.36 -10.91
C GLY A 237 -3.15 -12.66 -11.70
N THR A 238 -3.86 -13.65 -11.15
CA THR A 238 -4.04 -14.97 -11.76
C THR A 238 -5.20 -14.97 -12.74
N ILE A 239 -4.98 -15.48 -13.96
CA ILE A 239 -5.98 -15.54 -15.02
C ILE A 239 -6.02 -16.95 -15.61
N LYS A 240 -7.20 -17.56 -15.65
CA LYS A 240 -7.39 -18.92 -16.18
C LYS A 240 -8.06 -18.87 -17.54
N PHE A 241 -7.62 -19.72 -18.46
CA PHE A 241 -8.14 -19.83 -19.81
C PHE A 241 -8.57 -21.27 -20.07
N LYS A 242 -9.77 -21.42 -20.62
CA LYS A 242 -10.22 -22.66 -21.27
C LYS A 242 -10.68 -22.35 -22.69
N VAL A 243 -10.06 -22.99 -23.66
CA VAL A 243 -10.31 -22.79 -25.10
C VAL A 243 -10.90 -24.08 -25.67
N VAL A 244 -12.01 -23.97 -26.39
CA VAL A 244 -12.69 -25.12 -26.99
C VAL A 244 -13.07 -24.76 -28.42
N GLU A 245 -12.75 -25.64 -29.36
CA GLU A 245 -13.17 -25.50 -30.75
C GLU A 245 -14.71 -25.46 -30.86
N ILE A 246 -15.26 -24.61 -31.72
CA ILE A 246 -16.72 -24.44 -31.85
C ILE A 246 -17.32 -25.44 -32.83
N ASP A 247 -16.71 -25.58 -34.00
CA ASP A 247 -17.30 -26.33 -35.12
C ASP A 247 -17.16 -27.83 -34.91
N THR A 248 -15.99 -28.29 -34.48
CA THR A 248 -15.78 -29.66 -34.01
C THR A 248 -15.20 -29.66 -32.61
N PRO A 249 -16.01 -29.72 -31.53
CA PRO A 249 -15.55 -29.56 -30.14
C PRO A 249 -14.83 -30.83 -29.62
N THR A 250 -13.89 -31.33 -30.41
CA THR A 250 -13.05 -32.48 -30.10
C THR A 250 -11.74 -32.07 -29.45
N THR A 251 -11.34 -30.81 -29.60
CA THR A 251 -10.09 -30.27 -29.06
C THR A 251 -10.36 -29.20 -28.01
N GLU A 252 -9.71 -29.34 -26.86
CA GLU A 252 -9.72 -28.35 -25.78
C GLU A 252 -8.32 -28.06 -25.25
N TYR A 253 -8.13 -26.81 -24.79
CA TYR A 253 -6.89 -26.31 -24.22
C TYR A 253 -7.18 -25.64 -22.89
N ASP A 254 -6.33 -25.87 -21.90
CA ASP A 254 -6.38 -25.24 -20.58
C ASP A 254 -5.00 -24.67 -20.21
N PHE A 255 -4.97 -23.41 -19.78
CA PHE A 255 -3.75 -22.81 -19.26
C PHE A 255 -4.05 -21.71 -18.26
N THR A 256 -3.09 -21.44 -17.37
CA THR A 256 -3.20 -20.40 -16.34
C THR A 256 -2.00 -19.48 -16.36
N ILE A 257 -2.26 -18.18 -16.45
CA ILE A 257 -1.28 -17.14 -16.16
C ILE A 257 -1.27 -16.94 -14.65
N GLN A 258 -0.22 -17.40 -13.96
CA GLN A 258 -0.16 -17.31 -12.49
C GLN A 258 -0.03 -15.87 -11.99
N LYS A 259 0.76 -15.05 -12.69
CA LYS A 259 1.08 -13.67 -12.30
C LYS A 259 1.15 -12.75 -13.52
N ALA A 260 0.01 -12.20 -13.92
CA ALA A 260 -0.12 -11.30 -15.07
C ALA A 260 0.27 -9.84 -14.78
N ASP A 261 0.76 -9.54 -13.57
CA ASP A 261 1.13 -8.19 -13.12
C ASP A 261 2.14 -7.53 -14.06
N TRP A 262 2.19 -6.19 -14.01
CA TRP A 262 3.12 -5.35 -14.79
C TRP A 262 2.87 -5.33 -16.30
N TYR A 263 1.74 -5.89 -16.76
CA TYR A 263 1.30 -5.77 -18.15
C TYR A 263 1.15 -4.29 -18.58
N ASP A 264 0.69 -3.41 -17.69
CA ASP A 264 0.51 -1.99 -17.98
C ASP A 264 1.84 -1.29 -18.31
N ASN A 265 2.92 -1.66 -17.64
CA ASN A 265 4.27 -1.16 -17.94
C ASN A 265 4.77 -1.65 -19.30
N ALA A 266 4.57 -2.93 -19.62
CA ALA A 266 4.90 -3.46 -20.95
C ALA A 266 4.09 -2.76 -22.06
N TYR A 267 2.83 -2.44 -21.77
CA TYR A 267 1.95 -1.71 -22.68
C TYR A 267 2.34 -0.26 -22.90
N LYS A 268 2.77 0.45 -21.85
CA LYS A 268 3.35 1.81 -21.98
C LYS A 268 4.62 1.77 -22.81
N LYS A 269 5.55 0.84 -22.50
CA LYS A 269 6.80 0.68 -23.24
C LYS A 269 6.58 0.41 -24.72
N LEU A 270 5.59 -0.42 -25.08
CA LEU A 270 5.22 -0.67 -26.49
C LEU A 270 4.70 0.60 -27.20
N LYS A 271 4.03 1.51 -26.49
CA LYS A 271 3.53 2.77 -27.08
C LYS A 271 4.60 3.84 -27.25
N GLU A 272 5.65 3.76 -26.44
CA GLU A 272 6.80 4.69 -26.45
C GLU A 272 7.92 4.23 -27.39
N SER A 273 7.81 3.03 -27.98
CA SER A 273 8.77 2.46 -28.93
C SER A 273 8.39 2.72 -30.37
#